data_AF-A0A3C2BW28-F1
#
_entry.id   AF-A0A3C2BW28-F1
#
_cell.length_a   1.000
_cell.length_b   1.000
_cell.length_c   1.000
_cell.angle_alpha   90.00
_cell.angle_beta   90.00
_cell.angle_gamma   90.00
#
_symmetry.space_group_name_H-M   'P 1'
#
loop_
_entity.id
_entity.type
_entity.pdbx_description
1 polymer ?
#
loop_
_entity_poly.entity_id
_entity_poly.type
_entity_poly.pdbx_seq_one_letter_code
_entity_poly.pdbx_strand_id
1 'polypeptide(L)'
;LGFFSATHNSIDGTASRDVFAEFAWVTAMIGVDLSRVSEEVILWATKEFSFVTLHDSYSTGSSIMPQKKNPDVAELARGKAGRLIGNLTGLLATLKGLPLAYNRDLQE
;
A
#
# COMPACT_ATOMS: atom_id res chain seq x y z
N LEU A 1 -27.98 8.78 -7.57
CA LEU A 1 -26.52 8.55 -7.60
C LEU A 1 -25.84 8.73 -6.23
N GLY A 2 -26.43 9.43 -5.26
CA GLY A 2 -25.87 9.51 -3.89
C GLY A 2 -24.71 10.49 -3.70
N PHE A 3 -24.34 11.26 -4.74
CA PHE A 3 -23.36 12.35 -4.62
C PHE A 3 -23.93 13.54 -3.84
N PHE A 4 -23.05 14.26 -3.13
CA PHE A 4 -23.40 15.46 -2.38
C PHE A 4 -23.75 16.64 -3.31
N SER A 5 -23.03 16.81 -4.42
CA SER A 5 -23.25 17.86 -5.41
C SER A 5 -22.79 17.43 -6.81
N ALA A 6 -23.22 18.17 -7.83
CA ALA A 6 -22.69 18.04 -9.20
C ALA A 6 -21.31 18.72 -9.32
N THR A 7 -20.54 18.37 -10.35
CA THR A 7 -19.28 19.08 -10.66
C THR A 7 -19.57 20.49 -11.17
N HIS A 8 -18.71 21.45 -10.84
CA HIS A 8 -18.88 22.84 -11.28
C HIS A 8 -18.35 23.10 -12.69
N ASN A 9 -17.53 22.19 -13.24
CA ASN A 9 -16.92 22.31 -14.54
C ASN A 9 -16.93 20.94 -15.25
N SER A 10 -17.44 20.90 -16.49
CA SER A 10 -17.57 19.66 -17.26
C SER A 10 -16.25 19.16 -17.83
N ILE A 11 -15.31 20.06 -18.14
CA ILE A 11 -13.95 19.70 -18.59
C ILE A 11 -13.21 19.03 -17.43
N ASP A 12 -13.25 19.65 -16.25
CA ASP A 12 -12.67 19.07 -15.04
C ASP A 12 -13.31 17.72 -14.70
N GLY A 13 -14.65 17.65 -14.62
CA GLY A 13 -15.37 16.44 -14.25
C GLY A 13 -15.18 15.25 -15.20
N THR A 14 -14.63 15.46 -16.40
CA THR A 14 -14.30 14.37 -17.33
C THR A 14 -12.80 14.07 -17.41
N ALA A 15 -11.94 15.04 -17.10
CA ALA A 15 -10.48 14.92 -17.22
C ALA A 15 -9.78 14.56 -15.89
N SER A 16 -10.28 15.03 -14.75
CA SER A 16 -9.60 14.88 -13.47
C SER A 16 -9.63 13.44 -12.94
N ARG A 17 -8.56 13.06 -12.22
CA ARG A 17 -8.40 11.78 -11.51
C ARG A 17 -7.74 11.98 -10.14
N ASP A 18 -7.79 13.20 -9.63
CA ASP A 18 -7.27 13.62 -8.33
C ASP A 18 -7.83 12.78 -7.18
N VAL A 19 -9.12 12.44 -7.19
CA VAL A 19 -9.71 11.53 -6.19
C VAL A 19 -9.02 10.16 -6.14
N PHE A 20 -8.58 9.62 -7.28
CA PHE A 20 -7.87 8.35 -7.35
C PHE A 20 -6.41 8.49 -6.94
N ALA A 21 -5.77 9.62 -7.28
CA ALA A 21 -4.42 9.94 -6.83
C ALA A 21 -4.36 10.13 -5.32
N GLU A 22 -5.34 10.81 -4.73
CA GLU A 22 -5.47 10.97 -3.27
C GLU A 22 -5.69 9.63 -2.59
N PHE A 23 -6.60 8.79 -3.11
CA PHE A 23 -6.80 7.44 -2.60
C PHE A 23 -5.52 6.59 -2.66
N ALA A 24 -4.80 6.64 -3.79
CA ALA A 24 -3.52 5.96 -3.94
C ALA A 24 -2.47 6.48 -2.94
N TRP A 25 -2.48 7.78 -2.63
CA TRP A 25 -1.60 8.37 -1.63
C TRP A 25 -1.94 7.89 -0.21
N VAL A 26 -3.21 7.93 0.17
CA VAL A 26 -3.68 7.45 1.49
C VAL A 26 -3.29 5.99 1.69
N THR A 27 -3.52 5.14 0.69
CA THR A 27 -3.17 3.72 0.77
C THR A 27 -1.66 3.49 0.80
N ALA A 28 -0.87 4.25 0.03
CA ALA A 28 0.59 4.20 0.10
C ALA A 28 1.10 4.59 1.50
N MET A 29 0.55 5.64 2.11
CA MET A 29 0.93 6.03 3.46
C MET A 29 0.53 5.01 4.52
N ILE A 30 -0.67 4.43 4.43
CA ILE A 30 -1.06 3.30 5.29
C ILE A 30 -0.05 2.15 5.12
N GLY A 31 0.36 1.85 3.89
CA GLY A 31 1.41 0.86 3.61
C GLY A 31 2.73 1.18 4.31
N VAL A 32 3.18 2.42 4.24
CA VAL A 32 4.41 2.89 4.93
C VAL A 32 4.27 2.75 6.44
N ASP A 33 3.16 3.18 7.03
CA ASP A 33 2.95 3.07 8.48
C ASP A 33 2.92 1.61 8.94
N LEU A 34 2.24 0.73 8.19
CA LEU A 34 2.26 -0.72 8.44
C LEU A 34 3.66 -1.31 8.28
N SER A 35 4.46 -0.84 7.32
CA SER A 35 5.83 -1.35 7.12
C SER A 35 6.73 -1.06 8.32
N ARG A 36 6.53 0.05 9.03
CA ARG A 36 7.29 0.41 10.23
C ARG A 36 6.95 -0.52 11.39
N VAL A 37 5.66 -0.78 11.63
CA VAL A 37 5.23 -1.75 12.64
C VAL A 37 5.72 -3.16 12.30
N SER A 38 5.71 -3.53 11.01
CA SER A 38 6.26 -4.80 10.56
C SER A 38 7.75 -4.94 10.86
N GLU A 39 8.54 -3.88 10.68
CA GLU A 39 9.98 -3.90 10.99
C GLU A 39 10.21 -4.19 12.48
N GLU A 40 9.46 -3.52 13.35
CA GLU A 40 9.52 -3.77 14.79
C GLU A 40 9.20 -5.22 15.12
N VAL A 41 8.12 -5.78 14.58
CA VAL A 41 7.75 -7.19 14.81
C VAL A 41 8.83 -8.15 14.31
N ILE A 42 9.44 -7.89 13.15
CA ILE A 42 10.52 -8.71 12.61
C ILE A 42 11.73 -8.70 13.55
N LEU A 43 12.15 -7.52 14.01
CA LEU A 43 13.26 -7.36 14.95
C LEU A 43 12.97 -8.04 16.29
N TRP A 44 11.79 -7.79 16.86
CA TRP A 44 11.38 -8.34 18.16
C TRP A 44 11.29 -9.88 18.14
N ALA A 45 10.97 -10.47 16.98
CA ALA A 45 10.85 -11.92 16.80
C ALA A 45 12.18 -12.63 16.49
N THR A 46 13.28 -11.89 16.31
CA THR A 46 14.61 -12.50 16.15
C THR A 46 15.04 -13.25 17.41
N LYS A 47 15.98 -14.20 17.26
CA LYS A 47 16.51 -14.94 18.41
C LYS A 47 17.35 -14.04 19.32
N GLU A 48 18.03 -13.07 18.75
CA GLU A 48 18.90 -12.13 19.43
C GLU A 48 18.10 -11.20 20.36
N PHE A 49 16.92 -10.75 19.94
CA PHE A 49 16.05 -9.90 20.77
C PHE A 49 15.07 -10.73 21.61
N SER A 50 14.36 -11.68 21.01
CA SER A 50 13.38 -12.56 21.68
C SER A 50 12.34 -11.83 22.54
N PHE A 51 11.88 -10.65 22.12
CA PHE A 51 10.88 -9.86 22.88
C PHE A 51 9.47 -10.40 22.68
N VAL A 52 9.18 -11.01 21.54
CA VAL A 52 7.87 -11.60 21.22
C VAL A 52 8.01 -13.02 20.72
N THR A 53 6.99 -13.84 20.96
CA THR A 53 6.83 -15.15 20.31
C THR A 53 5.57 -15.09 19.46
N LEU A 54 5.72 -15.36 18.15
CA LEU A 54 4.59 -15.34 17.23
C LEU A 54 3.64 -16.52 17.48
N HIS A 55 2.36 -16.33 17.19
CA HIS A 55 1.37 -17.40 17.24
C HIS A 55 1.40 -18.20 15.92
N ASP A 56 1.24 -19.52 15.99
CA ASP A 56 1.42 -20.42 14.83
C ASP A 56 0.50 -20.08 13.65
N SER A 57 -0.71 -19.59 13.92
CA SER A 57 -1.64 -19.15 12.87
C SER A 57 -1.21 -17.91 12.10
N TYR A 58 -0.18 -17.17 12.58
CA TYR A 58 0.30 -15.92 12.00
C TYR A 58 1.80 -15.94 11.65
N SER A 59 2.41 -17.12 11.67
CA SER A 59 3.82 -17.33 11.34
C SER A 59 4.02 -18.68 10.66
N THR A 60 4.94 -18.79 9.71
CA THR A 60 5.35 -20.12 9.23
C THR A 60 6.45 -20.70 10.13
N GLY A 61 6.50 -22.04 10.19
CA GLY A 61 7.53 -22.77 10.91
C GLY A 61 8.46 -23.56 9.98
N SER A 62 9.55 -24.06 10.53
CA SER A 62 10.39 -25.06 9.83
C SER A 62 10.01 -26.46 10.28
N SER A 63 9.95 -27.41 9.33
CA SER A 63 9.74 -28.83 9.65
C SER A 63 10.86 -29.46 10.49
N ILE A 64 12.07 -28.88 10.45
CA ILE A 64 13.25 -29.36 11.20
C ILE A 64 13.43 -28.61 12.52
N MET A 65 12.96 -27.36 12.59
CA MET A 65 13.10 -26.50 13.78
C MET A 65 11.72 -26.08 14.31
N PRO A 66 11.10 -26.88 15.20
CA PRO A 66 9.74 -26.64 15.70
C PRO A 66 9.56 -25.30 16.42
N GLN A 67 10.63 -24.77 17.00
CA GLN A 67 10.66 -23.49 17.72
C GLN A 67 10.86 -22.28 16.81
N LYS A 68 11.31 -22.47 15.57
CA LYS A 68 11.56 -21.37 14.64
C LYS A 68 10.24 -20.92 14.02
N LYS A 69 9.86 -19.67 14.29
CA LYS A 69 8.67 -19.02 13.74
C LYS A 69 9.07 -17.81 12.91
N ASN A 70 8.69 -17.78 11.63
CA ASN A 70 9.03 -16.71 10.70
C ASN A 70 7.94 -15.63 10.69
N PRO A 71 8.29 -14.33 10.71
CA PRO A 71 7.35 -13.22 10.68
C PRO A 71 6.83 -12.93 9.25
N ASP A 72 6.40 -13.95 8.50
CA ASP A 72 6.11 -13.80 7.05
C ASP A 72 5.05 -12.74 6.74
N VAL A 73 4.04 -12.59 7.61
CA VAL A 73 3.00 -11.57 7.45
C VAL A 73 3.60 -10.16 7.50
N ALA A 74 4.51 -9.92 8.45
CA ALA A 74 5.20 -8.64 8.60
C ALA A 74 6.15 -8.39 7.41
N GLU A 75 6.90 -9.41 6.98
CA GLU A 75 7.77 -9.33 5.81
C GLU A 75 6.99 -8.99 4.54
N LEU A 76 5.86 -9.65 4.31
CA LEU A 76 4.97 -9.39 3.17
C LEU A 76 4.34 -8.00 3.24
N ALA A 77 3.91 -7.54 4.42
CA ALA A 77 3.37 -6.19 4.59
C ALA A 77 4.44 -5.13 4.26
N ARG A 78 5.67 -5.30 4.76
CA ARG A 78 6.82 -4.44 4.44
C ARG A 78 7.10 -4.41 2.94
N GLY A 79 7.11 -5.56 2.27
CA GLY A 79 7.29 -5.64 0.82
C GLY A 79 6.14 -5.00 0.02
N LYS A 80 4.88 -5.21 0.45
CA LYS A 80 3.69 -4.67 -0.23
C LYS A 80 3.57 -3.15 -0.10
N ALA A 81 4.13 -2.54 0.93
CA ALA A 81 4.22 -1.08 1.03
C ALA A 81 4.94 -0.49 -0.20
N GLY A 82 6.05 -1.11 -0.65
CA GLY A 82 6.74 -0.71 -1.87
C GLY A 82 5.88 -0.79 -3.13
N ARG A 83 5.02 -1.82 -3.23
CA ARG A 83 4.06 -1.92 -4.34
C ARG A 83 3.05 -0.76 -4.34
N LEU A 84 2.54 -0.36 -3.18
CA LEU A 84 1.59 0.75 -3.07
C LEU A 84 2.25 2.09 -3.44
N ILE A 85 3.51 2.30 -3.03
CA ILE A 85 4.31 3.46 -3.46
C ILE A 85 4.47 3.47 -4.99
N GLY A 86 4.77 2.31 -5.58
CA GLY A 86 4.88 2.16 -7.04
C GLY A 86 3.58 2.50 -7.76
N ASN A 87 2.44 2.00 -7.27
CA ASN A 87 1.12 2.31 -7.82
C ASN A 87 0.83 3.82 -7.81
N LEU A 88 1.07 4.51 -6.68
CA LEU A 88 0.91 5.96 -6.58
C LEU A 88 1.82 6.70 -7.58
N THR A 89 3.11 6.34 -7.60
CA THR A 89 4.10 6.99 -8.47
C THR A 89 3.73 6.81 -9.94
N GLY A 90 3.31 5.60 -10.32
CA GLY A 90 2.83 5.30 -11.66
C GLY A 90 1.62 6.17 -12.03
N LEU A 91 0.60 6.23 -11.17
CA LEU A 91 -0.58 7.04 -11.40
C LEU A 91 -0.24 8.53 -11.56
N LEU A 92 0.59 9.09 -10.66
CA LEU A 92 1.02 10.49 -10.78
C LEU A 92 1.80 10.75 -12.07
N ALA A 93 2.63 9.79 -12.51
CA ALA A 93 3.35 9.88 -13.78
C ALA A 93 2.41 9.81 -14.99
N THR A 94 1.38 8.95 -14.97
CA THR A 94 0.34 8.88 -16.01
C THR A 94 -0.40 10.20 -16.15
N LEU A 95 -0.77 10.84 -15.03
CA LEU A 95 -1.53 12.09 -15.04
C LEU A 95 -0.69 13.32 -15.41
N LYS A 96 0.64 13.25 -15.26
CA LYS A 96 1.54 14.39 -15.44
C LYS A 96 1.56 14.87 -16.90
N GLY A 97 1.09 16.09 -17.11
CA GLY A 97 1.21 16.79 -18.39
C GLY A 97 0.18 16.37 -19.44
N LEU A 98 -0.88 15.65 -19.03
CA LEU A 98 -2.00 15.37 -19.92
C LEU A 98 -2.73 16.66 -20.32
N PRO A 99 -2.98 16.89 -21.62
CA PRO A 99 -3.82 17.99 -22.06
C PRO A 99 -5.29 17.72 -21.68
N LEU A 100 -6.07 18.75 -21.43
CA LEU A 100 -7.51 18.60 -21.22
C LEU A 100 -8.22 18.28 -22.56
N ALA A 101 -9.36 17.57 -22.57
CA ALA A 101 -10.10 17.01 -21.44
C ALA A 101 -9.83 15.50 -21.25
N TYR A 102 -10.65 14.63 -21.85
CA TYR A 102 -10.45 13.18 -21.79
C TYR A 102 -9.38 12.71 -22.79
N ASN A 103 -8.46 11.88 -22.31
CA ASN A 103 -7.52 11.12 -23.13
C ASN A 103 -7.61 9.63 -22.75
N ARG A 104 -7.23 8.74 -23.67
CA ARG A 104 -7.31 7.28 -23.44
C ARG A 104 -6.37 6.80 -22.33
N ASP A 105 -5.31 7.56 -22.05
CA ASP A 105 -4.37 7.38 -20.93
C ASP A 105 -5.11 7.28 -19.59
N LEU A 106 -6.27 7.92 -19.43
CA LEU A 106 -7.11 7.87 -18.22
C LEU A 106 -7.82 6.52 -18.01
N GLN A 107 -7.54 5.52 -18.85
CA GLN A 107 -7.99 4.13 -18.65
C GLN A 107 -7.04 3.33 -17.74
N GLU A 108 -5.76 3.71 -17.68
CA GLU A 108 -4.78 3.13 -16.76
C GLU A 108 -5.11 3.49 -15.31
#